data_AF-A0A319CVA2-F1
#
_entry.id   AF-A0A319CVA2-F1
#
_cell.length_a   1.000
_cell.length_b   1.000
_cell.length_c   1.000
_cell.angle_alpha   90.00
_cell.angle_beta   90.00
_cell.angle_gamma   90.00
#
_symmetry.space_group_name_H-M   'P 1'
#
loop_
_entity.id
_entity.type
_entity.pdbx_description
1 polymer ?
#
loop_
_entity_poly.entity_id
_entity_poly.type
_entity_poly.pdbx_seq_one_letter_code
_entity_poly.pdbx_strand_id
1 'polypeptide(L)'
;MLQKYNFQEAAHCGWGYGSPNKWADSAATIFDELHNWAVKYAHWDAKVLTEKQRKDLLASIDEYCIQDDLEVILSGLPGQLHTAFVPDLVGMFLIKDCLARFFHNPLWYLVPRLPSDEGDSARAMPPTASGFGADAFTLYQNLLTTHPIYANCWRLWTARLSTPNISPKEVNVNNSFGQAMAAHREHIVDKMCTDLLKHDILQPVIRPLESQKEIDIRIRQLQRVYKMAAKFAVGAACEVTRLEFWTLKQMDPYFHHSSEQARAALNHQLDKEGAKYRLDGQRILALRAPLIFLRGTIFDANSEKLVRKAEVIIEDHEG
;
A
#
# COMPACT_ATOMS: atom_id res chain seq x y z
N MET A 1 23.24 -22.39 -30.09
CA MET A 1 23.10 -23.25 -28.89
C MET A 1 22.75 -22.34 -27.72
N LEU A 2 21.47 -22.00 -27.55
CA LEU A 2 21.00 -21.20 -26.41
C LEU A 2 20.99 -22.11 -25.19
N GLN A 3 21.91 -21.88 -24.25
CA GLN A 3 21.82 -22.49 -22.93
C GLN A 3 20.45 -22.14 -22.37
N LYS A 4 19.63 -23.15 -22.10
CA LYS A 4 18.43 -23.02 -21.26
C LYS A 4 18.93 -22.54 -19.90
N TYR A 5 18.89 -21.24 -19.66
CA TYR A 5 18.89 -20.73 -18.30
C TYR A 5 17.67 -21.36 -17.63
N ASN A 6 17.91 -22.37 -16.80
CA ASN A 6 16.90 -22.86 -15.87
C ASN A 6 16.61 -21.68 -14.95
N PHE A 7 15.59 -20.91 -15.33
CA PHE A 7 15.02 -19.88 -14.48
C PHE A 7 14.61 -20.59 -13.20
N GLN A 8 15.37 -20.39 -12.12
CA GLN A 8 15.05 -20.97 -10.83
C GLN A 8 13.76 -20.29 -10.37
N GLU A 9 12.63 -20.92 -10.69
CA GLU A 9 11.32 -20.55 -10.16
C GLU A 9 11.40 -20.46 -8.64
N ALA A 10 10.63 -19.53 -8.07
CA ALA A 10 10.56 -19.23 -6.65
C ALA A 10 10.29 -20.44 -5.74
N ALA A 11 9.78 -21.55 -6.30
CA ALA A 11 9.58 -22.80 -5.57
C ALA A 11 10.88 -23.41 -5.02
N HIS A 12 12.06 -23.00 -5.53
CA HIS A 12 13.34 -23.60 -5.17
C HIS A 12 14.27 -22.73 -4.31
N CYS A 13 13.93 -21.47 -4.06
CA CYS A 13 14.78 -20.57 -3.29
C CYS A 13 13.98 -20.02 -2.11
N GLY A 14 14.55 -19.96 -0.91
CA GLY A 14 13.88 -19.56 0.34
C GLY A 14 13.45 -18.08 0.43
N TRP A 15 13.15 -17.48 -0.71
CA TRP A 15 12.72 -16.10 -0.95
C TRP A 15 11.24 -15.98 -1.29
N GLY A 16 10.56 -17.10 -1.60
CA GLY A 16 9.14 -17.10 -1.96
C GLY A 16 8.29 -16.57 -0.82
N TYR A 17 7.81 -15.33 -0.95
CA TYR A 17 7.04 -14.64 0.08
C TYR A 17 5.54 -14.99 -0.02
N GLY A 18 5.26 -16.29 0.02
CA GLY A 18 3.94 -16.86 -0.21
C GLY A 18 3.56 -16.96 -1.69
N SER A 19 2.55 -17.78 -2.00
CA SER A 19 1.98 -17.87 -3.35
C SER A 19 1.35 -16.53 -3.74
N PRO A 20 1.48 -16.04 -4.99
CA PRO A 20 0.78 -14.85 -5.48
C PRO A 20 -0.74 -14.87 -5.23
N ASN A 21 -1.34 -16.05 -5.09
CA ASN A 21 -2.76 -16.19 -4.73
C ASN A 21 -3.10 -15.71 -3.30
N LYS A 22 -2.12 -15.58 -2.39
CA LYS A 22 -2.30 -15.08 -1.01
C LYS A 22 -1.95 -13.59 -0.86
N TRP A 23 -1.48 -12.95 -1.92
CA TRP A 23 -1.09 -11.54 -1.90
C TRP A 23 -2.28 -10.61 -1.75
N ALA A 24 -3.43 -10.97 -2.36
CA ALA A 24 -4.69 -10.28 -2.16
C ALA A 24 -5.08 -10.23 -0.68
N ASP A 25 -4.99 -11.36 0.03
CA ASP A 25 -5.30 -11.45 1.46
C ASP A 25 -4.29 -10.68 2.32
N SER A 26 -3.01 -10.70 1.93
CA SER A 26 -1.96 -9.96 2.63
C SER A 26 -2.16 -8.45 2.50
N ALA A 27 -2.47 -7.97 1.29
CA ALA A 27 -2.81 -6.57 1.05
C ALA A 27 -4.09 -6.16 1.80
N ALA A 28 -5.12 -7.01 1.76
CA ALA A 28 -6.36 -6.79 2.49
C ALA A 28 -6.13 -6.63 3.98
N THR A 29 -5.34 -7.52 4.58
CA THR A 29 -4.99 -7.46 6.01
C THR A 29 -4.32 -6.14 6.36
N ILE A 30 -3.40 -5.65 5.51
CA ILE A 30 -2.74 -4.36 5.71
C ILE A 30 -3.76 -3.22 5.64
N PHE A 31 -4.64 -3.22 4.63
CA PHE A 31 -5.66 -2.17 4.45
C PHE A 31 -6.66 -2.15 5.62
N ASP A 32 -7.12 -3.31 6.06
CA ASP A 32 -8.02 -3.45 7.21
C ASP A 32 -7.36 -2.95 8.49
N GLU A 33 -6.08 -3.25 8.71
CA GLU A 33 -5.32 -2.78 9.87
C GLU A 33 -5.09 -1.26 9.86
N LEU A 34 -4.85 -0.66 8.68
CA LEU A 34 -4.77 0.80 8.53
C LEU A 34 -6.12 1.48 8.78
N HIS A 35 -7.20 0.90 8.26
CA HIS A 35 -8.55 1.38 8.52
C HIS A 35 -8.90 1.26 10.02
N ASN A 36 -8.62 0.12 10.66
CA ASN A 36 -8.84 -0.07 12.09
C ASN A 36 -8.05 0.93 12.95
N TRP A 37 -6.81 1.24 12.52
CA TRP A 37 -6.03 2.31 13.15
C TRP A 37 -6.75 3.66 13.02
N ALA A 38 -7.27 3.99 11.83
CA ALA A 38 -8.03 5.23 11.61
C ALA A 38 -9.31 5.30 12.45
N VAL A 39 -10.13 4.25 12.47
CA VAL A 39 -11.32 4.12 13.33
C VAL A 39 -11.01 4.38 14.81
N LYS A 40 -9.85 3.91 15.27
CA LYS A 40 -9.44 4.08 16.67
C LYS A 40 -8.93 5.48 17.01
N TYR A 41 -8.31 6.18 16.06
CA TYR A 41 -7.54 7.40 16.34
C TYR A 41 -8.00 8.65 15.59
N ALA A 42 -8.83 8.55 14.56
CA ALA A 42 -9.42 9.69 13.87
C ALA A 42 -10.56 10.33 14.69
N HIS A 43 -10.86 11.59 14.39
CA HIS A 43 -12.14 12.19 14.78
C HIS A 43 -13.29 11.52 14.04
N TRP A 44 -14.38 11.23 14.75
CA TRP A 44 -15.61 10.68 14.15
C TRP A 44 -16.56 11.78 13.65
N ASP A 45 -16.54 12.94 14.29
CA ASP A 45 -17.37 14.07 13.89
C ASP A 45 -16.61 15.01 12.95
N ALA A 46 -17.05 15.07 11.69
CA ALA A 46 -16.51 15.97 10.68
C ALA A 46 -16.62 17.45 11.05
N LYS A 47 -17.53 17.81 11.97
CA LYS A 47 -17.73 19.19 12.45
C LYS A 47 -16.56 19.69 13.31
N VAL A 48 -15.76 18.79 13.88
CA VAL A 48 -14.54 19.14 14.63
C VAL A 48 -13.46 19.70 13.70
N LEU A 49 -13.51 19.33 12.42
CA LEU A 49 -12.58 19.80 11.40
C LEU A 49 -13.03 21.16 10.85
N THR A 50 -12.07 22.06 10.65
CA THR A 50 -12.29 23.29 9.88
C THR A 50 -12.57 22.96 8.41
N GLU A 51 -13.25 23.85 7.70
CA GLU A 51 -13.50 23.70 6.26
C GLU A 51 -12.20 23.47 5.47
N LYS A 52 -11.14 24.22 5.83
CA LYS A 52 -9.82 24.06 5.22
C LYS A 52 -9.27 22.64 5.43
N GLN A 53 -9.33 22.11 6.66
CA GLN A 53 -8.83 20.77 6.96
C GLN A 53 -9.62 19.68 6.21
N ARG A 54 -10.95 19.85 6.04
CA ARG A 54 -11.77 18.93 5.23
C ARG A 54 -11.33 18.92 3.77
N LYS A 55 -11.13 20.11 3.18
CA LYS A 55 -10.66 20.27 1.80
C LYS A 55 -9.25 19.72 1.59
N ASP A 56 -8.34 20.04 2.50
CA ASP A 56 -6.95 19.56 2.45
C ASP A 56 -6.90 18.02 2.56
N LEU A 57 -7.73 17.41 3.41
CA LEU A 57 -7.85 15.96 3.53
C LEU A 57 -8.38 15.34 2.23
N LEU A 58 -9.50 15.83 1.67
CA LEU A 58 -10.07 15.32 0.42
C LEU A 58 -9.10 15.43 -0.76
N ALA A 59 -8.41 16.57 -0.87
CA ALA A 59 -7.39 16.79 -1.90
C ALA A 59 -6.21 15.82 -1.75
N SER A 60 -5.78 15.53 -0.52
CA SER A 60 -4.68 14.58 -0.26
C SER A 60 -5.01 13.16 -0.73
N ILE A 61 -6.30 12.80 -0.79
CA ILE A 61 -6.82 11.52 -1.26
C ILE A 61 -7.48 11.61 -2.63
N ASP A 62 -7.05 12.54 -3.49
CA ASP A 62 -7.39 12.51 -4.92
C ASP A 62 -7.20 11.09 -5.46
N GLU A 63 -8.05 10.72 -6.41
CA GLU A 63 -8.20 9.37 -6.98
C GLU A 63 -8.82 8.30 -6.07
N TYR A 64 -8.87 8.52 -4.74
CA TYR A 64 -9.53 7.61 -3.80
C TYR A 64 -10.90 8.09 -3.39
N CYS A 65 -11.16 9.39 -3.44
CA CYS A 65 -12.48 9.96 -3.19
C CYS A 65 -12.79 11.00 -4.28
N ILE A 66 -14.06 11.12 -4.65
CA ILE A 66 -14.51 12.21 -5.51
C ILE A 66 -14.17 13.56 -4.87
N GLN A 67 -13.88 14.56 -5.69
CA GLN A 67 -13.41 15.87 -5.24
C GLN A 67 -14.57 16.87 -5.06
N ASP A 68 -15.73 16.36 -4.62
CA ASP A 68 -16.89 17.17 -4.26
C ASP A 68 -16.74 17.66 -2.80
N ASP A 69 -17.52 18.67 -2.39
CA ASP A 69 -17.50 19.12 -0.98
C ASP A 69 -17.91 18.00 -0.02
N LEU A 70 -17.29 17.91 1.15
CA LEU A 70 -17.53 16.81 2.08
C LEU A 70 -19.01 16.70 2.47
N GLU A 71 -19.68 17.82 2.63
CA GLU A 71 -21.11 17.92 2.94
C GLU A 71 -21.99 17.34 1.83
N VAL A 72 -21.59 17.50 0.56
CA VAL A 72 -22.28 16.91 -0.60
C VAL A 72 -22.09 15.40 -0.57
N ILE A 73 -20.87 14.93 -0.35
CA ILE A 73 -20.57 13.49 -0.25
C ILE A 73 -21.38 12.85 0.89
N LEU A 74 -21.41 13.49 2.06
CA LEU A 74 -22.18 13.03 3.21
C LEU A 74 -23.69 13.02 2.92
N SER A 75 -24.22 14.00 2.20
CA SER A 75 -25.65 14.01 1.83
C SER A 75 -26.06 12.87 0.89
N GLY A 76 -25.10 12.32 0.14
CA GLY A 76 -25.25 11.13 -0.68
C GLY A 76 -25.11 9.82 0.08
N LEU A 77 -24.87 9.85 1.39
CA LEU A 77 -24.71 8.66 2.23
C LEU A 77 -25.86 8.50 3.23
N PRO A 78 -26.18 7.27 3.64
CA PRO A 78 -27.14 7.02 4.70
C PRO A 78 -26.57 7.50 6.04
N GLY A 79 -27.45 7.94 6.94
CA GLY A 79 -27.05 8.62 8.18
C GLY A 79 -26.08 7.81 9.06
N GLN A 80 -26.14 6.48 8.99
CA GLN A 80 -25.24 5.57 9.70
C GLN A 80 -23.79 5.69 9.25
N LEU A 81 -23.54 6.07 7.99
CA LEU A 81 -22.20 6.23 7.44
C LEU A 81 -21.61 7.62 7.69
N HIS A 82 -22.43 8.61 8.05
CA HIS A 82 -21.96 10.00 8.23
C HIS A 82 -20.87 10.11 9.29
N THR A 83 -21.04 9.39 10.40
CA THR A 83 -20.10 9.41 11.54
C THR A 83 -18.86 8.55 11.28
N ALA A 84 -18.97 7.53 10.44
CA ALA A 84 -17.85 6.65 10.10
C ALA A 84 -16.99 7.20 8.94
N PHE A 85 -17.49 8.20 8.21
CA PHE A 85 -16.85 8.63 6.97
C PHE A 85 -15.51 9.33 7.20
N VAL A 86 -15.33 10.13 8.26
CA VAL A 86 -14.02 10.75 8.54
C VAL A 86 -12.94 9.70 8.84
N PRO A 87 -13.19 8.70 9.72
CA PRO A 87 -12.28 7.56 9.84
C PRO A 87 -12.01 6.84 8.52
N ASP A 88 -13.01 6.68 7.64
CA ASP A 88 -12.82 6.13 6.30
C ASP A 88 -11.83 6.98 5.47
N LEU A 89 -11.98 8.30 5.43
CA LEU A 89 -11.08 9.21 4.72
C LEU A 89 -9.63 9.12 5.25
N VAL A 90 -9.46 9.05 6.57
CA VAL A 90 -8.14 8.88 7.18
C VAL A 90 -7.55 7.51 6.83
N GLY A 91 -8.36 6.45 6.84
CA GLY A 91 -7.94 5.12 6.39
C GLY A 91 -7.45 5.14 4.93
N MET A 92 -8.21 5.78 4.03
CA MET A 92 -7.83 5.95 2.62
C MET A 92 -6.53 6.73 2.46
N PHE A 93 -6.35 7.81 3.23
CA PHE A 93 -5.09 8.56 3.26
C PHE A 93 -3.91 7.68 3.64
N LEU A 94 -4.04 6.87 4.70
CA LEU A 94 -2.98 5.96 5.13
C LEU A 94 -2.70 4.85 4.12
N ILE A 95 -3.73 4.32 3.45
CA ILE A 95 -3.57 3.32 2.39
C ILE A 95 -2.85 3.93 1.19
N LYS A 96 -3.27 5.12 0.74
CA LYS A 96 -2.63 5.83 -0.37
C LYS A 96 -1.15 6.13 -0.08
N ASP A 97 -0.85 6.64 1.12
CA ASP A 97 0.54 6.90 1.56
C ASP A 97 1.38 5.60 1.60
N CYS A 98 0.82 4.53 2.17
CA CYS A 98 1.46 3.22 2.23
C CYS A 98 1.80 2.67 0.84
N LEU A 99 0.86 2.74 -0.10
CA LEU A 99 1.06 2.30 -1.48
C LEU A 99 2.10 3.15 -2.20
N ALA A 100 2.06 4.47 -2.01
CA ALA A 100 3.02 5.40 -2.58
C ALA A 100 4.46 5.14 -2.10
N ARG A 101 4.63 4.84 -0.81
CA ARG A 101 5.96 4.61 -0.21
C ARG A 101 6.57 3.27 -0.60
N PHE A 102 5.77 2.20 -0.61
CA PHE A 102 6.31 0.85 -0.64
C PHE A 102 6.07 0.10 -1.95
N PHE A 103 4.99 0.38 -2.66
CA PHE A 103 4.56 -0.43 -3.80
C PHE A 103 4.82 0.24 -5.14
N HIS A 104 4.72 1.57 -5.23
CA HIS A 104 5.04 2.30 -6.46
C HIS A 104 6.52 2.14 -6.85
N ASN A 105 7.42 2.28 -5.87
CA ASN A 105 8.84 2.00 -6.06
C ASN A 105 9.24 0.73 -5.28
N PRO A 106 9.39 -0.45 -5.92
CA PRO A 106 9.78 -1.68 -5.23
C PRO A 106 11.23 -1.68 -4.69
N LEU A 107 12.02 -0.66 -4.99
CA LEU A 107 13.45 -0.53 -4.65
C LEU A 107 13.71 0.64 -3.68
N TRP A 108 12.65 1.21 -3.10
CA TRP A 108 12.66 2.40 -2.23
C TRP A 108 13.70 2.35 -1.09
N TYR A 109 14.07 1.14 -0.65
CA TYR A 109 14.94 0.90 0.48
C TYR A 109 16.40 0.70 0.15
N LEU A 110 16.76 0.59 -1.13
CA LEU A 110 18.12 0.26 -1.50
C LEU A 110 19.06 1.42 -1.18
N VAL A 111 20.20 1.08 -0.57
CA VAL A 111 21.34 1.98 -0.41
C VAL A 111 22.61 1.27 -0.89
N PRO A 112 23.54 2.00 -1.54
CA PRO A 112 24.77 1.40 -2.10
C PRO A 112 25.76 0.97 -1.01
N ARG A 113 25.66 1.57 0.18
CA ARG A 113 26.44 1.23 1.37
C ARG A 113 25.55 1.45 2.60
N LEU A 114 25.59 0.49 3.52
CA LEU A 114 24.88 0.63 4.79
C LEU A 114 25.69 1.51 5.74
N PRO A 115 25.03 2.31 6.60
CA PRO A 115 25.73 3.01 7.69
C PRO A 115 26.46 1.98 8.55
N SER A 116 27.78 2.13 8.71
CA SER A 116 28.56 1.31 9.65
C SER A 116 28.45 1.89 11.06
N ASP A 117 28.31 1.03 12.08
CA ASP A 117 28.35 1.42 13.49
C ASP A 117 29.76 1.87 13.95
N GLU A 118 30.80 1.59 13.15
CA GLU A 118 32.13 2.14 13.37
C GLU A 118 32.18 3.59 12.89
N GLY A 119 32.68 4.47 13.76
CA GLY A 119 32.67 5.94 13.67
C GLY A 119 33.46 6.55 12.51
N ASP A 120 33.17 6.13 11.29
CA ASP A 120 33.64 6.72 10.05
C ASP A 120 32.91 8.04 9.79
N SER A 121 33.29 9.05 10.55
CA SER A 121 32.99 10.47 10.33
C SER A 121 33.65 11.05 9.06
N ALA A 122 34.14 10.24 8.11
CA ALA A 122 34.93 10.73 6.97
C ALA A 122 34.67 10.04 5.61
N ARG A 123 33.55 9.34 5.45
CA ARG A 123 32.85 9.32 4.15
C ARG A 123 31.37 9.49 4.45
N ALA A 124 30.99 10.72 4.79
CA ALA A 124 29.62 11.15 4.68
C ALA A 124 29.07 10.57 3.38
N MET A 125 28.02 9.75 3.49
CA MET A 125 27.26 9.31 2.33
C MET A 125 27.07 10.56 1.45
N PRO A 126 27.44 10.53 0.15
CA PRO A 126 27.19 11.67 -0.69
C PRO A 126 25.71 12.05 -0.51
N PRO A 127 25.36 13.33 -0.42
CA PRO A 127 24.01 13.80 -0.08
C PRO A 127 22.90 13.26 -1.02
N THR A 128 23.28 12.55 -2.09
CA THR A 128 22.45 11.80 -3.03
C THR A 128 22.08 10.38 -2.58
N ALA A 129 22.61 9.86 -1.47
CA ALA A 129 22.30 8.49 -1.01
C ALA A 129 20.86 8.31 -0.51
N SER A 130 20.12 9.39 -0.25
CA SER A 130 18.65 9.37 -0.05
C SER A 130 17.86 9.15 -1.35
N GLY A 131 18.54 9.11 -2.52
CA GLY A 131 17.94 8.94 -3.84
C GLY A 131 18.27 7.61 -4.52
N PHE A 132 19.18 6.78 -4.01
CA PHE A 132 19.63 5.59 -4.73
C PHE A 132 18.49 4.62 -5.08
N GLY A 133 17.57 4.37 -4.15
CA GLY A 133 16.37 3.57 -4.43
C GLY A 133 15.47 4.17 -5.51
N ALA A 134 15.43 5.50 -5.65
CA ALA A 134 14.70 6.19 -6.72
C ALA A 134 15.45 6.14 -8.06
N ASP A 135 16.78 6.26 -8.05
CA ASP A 135 17.61 6.11 -9.25
C ASP A 135 17.53 4.67 -9.80
N ALA A 136 17.62 3.68 -8.91
CA ALA A 136 17.44 2.27 -9.26
C ALA A 136 16.04 2.00 -9.84
N PHE A 137 15.02 2.67 -9.31
CA PHE A 137 13.67 2.60 -9.86
C PHE A 137 13.52 3.26 -11.22
N THR A 138 14.17 4.41 -11.44
CA THR A 138 14.20 5.08 -12.74
C THR A 138 14.86 4.19 -13.79
N LEU A 139 16.00 3.57 -13.44
CA LEU A 139 16.64 2.57 -14.29
C LEU A 139 15.69 1.41 -14.59
N TYR A 140 15.02 0.89 -13.57
CA TYR A 140 14.03 -0.18 -13.74
C TYR A 140 12.90 0.20 -14.71
N GLN A 141 12.36 1.41 -14.62
CA GLN A 141 11.30 1.87 -15.54
C GLN A 141 11.80 1.96 -16.99
N ASN A 142 13.04 2.39 -17.21
CA ASN A 142 13.67 2.42 -18.53
C ASN A 142 13.87 0.99 -19.08
N LEU A 143 14.29 0.05 -18.23
CA LEU A 143 14.39 -1.36 -18.59
C LEU A 143 13.02 -1.96 -18.89
N LEU A 144 12.00 -1.62 -18.10
CA LEU A 144 10.64 -2.13 -18.27
C LEU A 144 10.04 -1.69 -19.62
N THR A 145 10.35 -0.48 -20.08
CA THR A 145 9.89 0.03 -21.38
C THR A 145 10.57 -0.65 -22.56
N THR A 146 11.84 -1.07 -22.40
CA THR A 146 12.64 -1.66 -23.48
C THR A 146 12.51 -3.18 -23.54
N HIS A 147 12.60 -3.85 -22.39
CA HIS A 147 12.56 -5.30 -22.26
C HIS A 147 11.85 -5.73 -20.97
N PRO A 148 10.50 -5.77 -20.97
CA PRO A 148 9.70 -6.02 -19.78
C PRO A 148 10.05 -7.29 -18.99
N ILE A 149 10.27 -8.41 -19.68
CA ILE A 149 10.61 -9.70 -19.03
C ILE A 149 11.95 -9.59 -18.29
N TYR A 150 12.98 -9.06 -18.94
CA TYR A 150 14.30 -8.92 -18.32
C TYR A 150 14.31 -7.88 -17.21
N ALA A 151 13.54 -6.80 -17.34
CA ALA A 151 13.36 -5.82 -16.27
C ALA A 151 12.76 -6.46 -15.02
N ASN A 152 11.70 -7.27 -15.18
CA ASN A 152 11.08 -8.00 -14.06
C ASN A 152 12.07 -8.97 -13.41
N CYS A 153 12.88 -9.67 -14.20
CA CYS A 153 13.93 -10.54 -13.68
C CYS A 153 15.00 -9.76 -12.92
N TRP A 154 15.41 -8.59 -13.43
CA TRP A 154 16.39 -7.73 -12.77
C TRP A 154 15.87 -7.24 -11.43
N ARG A 155 14.63 -6.71 -11.38
CA ARG A 155 13.98 -6.29 -10.12
C ARG A 155 13.92 -7.45 -9.13
N LEU A 156 13.48 -8.63 -9.59
CA LEU A 156 13.40 -9.83 -8.77
C LEU A 156 14.75 -10.17 -8.13
N TRP A 157 15.82 -10.24 -8.92
CA TRP A 157 17.12 -10.63 -8.41
C TRP A 157 17.72 -9.57 -7.49
N THR A 158 17.55 -8.29 -7.83
CA THR A 158 17.93 -7.19 -6.95
C THR A 158 17.22 -7.29 -5.59
N ALA A 159 15.90 -7.49 -5.59
CA ALA A 159 15.13 -7.60 -4.34
C ALA A 159 15.53 -8.83 -3.51
N ARG A 160 15.72 -9.99 -4.15
CA ARG A 160 16.17 -11.23 -3.50
C ARG A 160 17.55 -11.07 -2.85
N LEU A 161 18.52 -10.54 -3.59
CA LEU A 161 19.89 -10.36 -3.10
C LEU A 161 19.98 -9.28 -1.99
N SER A 162 19.01 -8.37 -1.91
CA SER A 162 18.91 -7.33 -0.88
C SER A 162 17.97 -7.68 0.29
N THR A 163 17.55 -8.92 0.40
CA THR A 163 16.69 -9.42 1.48
C THR A 163 17.44 -10.53 2.24
N PRO A 164 17.07 -10.92 3.47
CA PRO A 164 17.69 -12.06 4.13
C PRO A 164 17.22 -13.41 3.56
N ASN A 165 18.15 -14.30 3.19
CA ASN A 165 17.81 -15.65 2.73
C ASN A 165 17.25 -16.45 3.91
N ILE A 166 16.05 -17.01 3.73
CA ILE A 166 15.36 -17.78 4.78
C ILE A 166 15.44 -19.28 4.48
N SER A 167 16.11 -19.70 3.40
CA SER A 167 16.23 -21.12 3.05
C SER A 167 17.09 -21.85 4.09
N PRO A 168 16.52 -22.80 4.88
CA PRO A 168 17.31 -23.59 5.81
C PRO A 168 18.27 -24.56 5.09
N LYS A 169 18.14 -24.72 3.76
CA LYS A 169 18.98 -25.58 2.93
C LYS A 169 20.30 -24.91 2.50
N GLU A 170 20.44 -23.61 2.71
CA GLU A 170 21.58 -22.82 2.23
C GLU A 170 22.45 -22.33 3.40
N VAL A 171 22.87 -23.27 4.25
CA VAL A 171 23.59 -23.05 5.53
C VAL A 171 24.94 -22.32 5.36
N ASN A 172 25.46 -22.17 4.13
CA ASN A 172 26.77 -21.57 3.82
C ASN A 172 26.70 -20.24 3.04
N VAL A 173 25.53 -19.60 2.94
CA VAL A 173 25.40 -18.31 2.22
C VAL A 173 25.62 -17.14 3.18
N ASN A 174 26.59 -16.28 2.87
CA ASN A 174 26.76 -15.01 3.59
C ASN A 174 25.55 -14.11 3.35
N ASN A 175 24.73 -13.93 4.39
CA ASN A 175 23.48 -13.20 4.34
C ASN A 175 23.55 -11.82 5.03
N SER A 176 24.76 -11.35 5.37
CA SER A 176 24.94 -10.13 6.17
C SER A 176 24.38 -8.88 5.48
N PHE A 177 24.55 -8.77 4.16
CA PHE A 177 24.00 -7.65 3.39
C PHE A 177 22.46 -7.64 3.43
N GLY A 178 21.82 -8.78 3.21
CA GLY A 178 20.37 -8.91 3.27
C GLY A 178 19.79 -8.60 4.65
N GLN A 179 20.45 -9.07 5.71
CA GLN A 179 20.10 -8.78 7.11
C GLN A 179 20.21 -7.30 7.43
N ALA A 180 21.33 -6.68 7.07
CA ALA A 180 21.55 -5.28 7.37
C ALA A 180 20.64 -4.37 6.53
N MET A 181 20.30 -4.78 5.30
CA MET A 181 19.27 -4.10 4.51
C MET A 181 17.86 -4.24 5.12
N ALA A 182 17.54 -5.39 5.72
CA ALA A 182 16.30 -5.55 6.48
C ALA A 182 16.22 -4.62 7.69
N ALA A 183 17.30 -4.53 8.47
CA ALA A 183 17.37 -3.59 9.60
C ALA A 183 17.24 -2.13 9.13
N HIS A 184 17.89 -1.77 8.02
CA HIS A 184 17.78 -0.44 7.43
C HIS A 184 16.34 -0.10 7.02
N ARG A 185 15.63 -1.04 6.38
CA ARG A 185 14.21 -0.89 6.05
C ARG A 185 13.36 -0.60 7.28
N GLU A 186 13.51 -1.39 8.33
CA GLU A 186 12.73 -1.21 9.55
C GLU A 186 12.98 0.16 10.19
N HIS A 187 14.23 0.61 10.20
CA HIS A 187 14.60 1.92 10.71
C HIS A 187 13.97 3.07 9.90
N ILE A 188 14.03 2.98 8.55
CA ILE A 188 13.37 3.98 7.69
C ILE A 188 11.86 4.02 7.96
N VAL A 189 11.22 2.86 8.07
CA VAL A 189 9.78 2.78 8.34
C VAL A 189 9.43 3.43 9.69
N ASP A 190 10.23 3.20 10.73
CA ASP A 190 10.00 3.83 12.04
C ASP A 190 10.04 5.36 11.97
N LYS A 191 10.99 5.89 11.20
CA LYS A 191 11.08 7.33 10.94
C LYS A 191 9.89 7.83 10.11
N MET A 192 9.51 7.13 9.04
CA MET A 192 8.35 7.47 8.20
C MET A 192 7.07 7.59 9.03
N CYS A 193 6.79 6.62 9.92
CA CYS A 193 5.60 6.69 10.78
C CYS A 193 5.66 7.86 11.76
N THR A 194 6.85 8.18 12.28
CA THR A 194 7.04 9.33 13.18
C THR A 194 6.79 10.65 12.47
N ASP A 195 7.27 10.78 11.23
CA ASP A 195 7.08 11.98 10.41
C ASP A 195 5.61 12.08 9.95
N LEU A 196 4.98 10.95 9.60
CA LEU A 196 3.57 10.89 9.19
C LEU A 196 2.62 11.37 10.29
N LEU A 197 2.86 11.01 11.56
CA LEU A 197 2.04 11.51 12.68
C LEU A 197 2.19 13.02 12.94
N LYS A 198 3.24 13.64 12.41
CA LYS A 198 3.47 15.09 12.47
C LYS A 198 3.02 15.80 11.20
N HIS A 199 2.51 15.05 10.21
CA HIS A 199 2.13 15.59 8.92
C HIS A 199 0.92 16.51 9.04
N ASP A 200 0.95 17.66 8.37
CA ASP A 200 -0.05 18.72 8.49
C ASP A 200 -1.48 18.28 8.12
N ILE A 201 -1.60 17.27 7.26
CA ILE A 201 -2.90 16.67 6.91
C ILE A 201 -3.41 15.71 8.00
N LEU A 202 -2.54 14.90 8.59
CA LEU A 202 -2.95 13.83 9.50
C LEU A 202 -3.14 14.34 10.92
N GLN A 203 -2.28 15.25 11.37
CA GLN A 203 -2.28 15.75 12.75
C GLN A 203 -3.63 16.36 13.18
N PRO A 204 -4.33 17.17 12.36
CA PRO A 204 -5.58 17.78 12.79
C PRO A 204 -6.79 16.84 12.73
N VAL A 205 -6.69 15.74 11.99
CA VAL A 205 -7.80 14.78 11.79
C VAL A 205 -7.75 13.61 12.78
N ILE A 206 -6.65 13.45 13.51
CA ILE A 206 -6.52 12.49 14.60
C ILE A 206 -6.84 13.13 15.95
N ARG A 207 -7.53 12.38 16.81
CA ARG A 207 -7.90 12.85 18.14
C ARG A 207 -6.67 13.06 19.04
N PRO A 208 -6.69 14.09 19.90
CA PRO A 208 -5.68 14.23 20.94
C PRO A 208 -5.73 13.03 21.89
N LEU A 209 -4.57 12.68 22.44
CA LEU A 209 -4.42 11.58 23.41
C LEU A 209 -3.92 12.16 24.74
N GLU A 210 -4.43 11.63 25.84
CA GLU A 210 -4.23 12.21 27.18
C GLU A 210 -3.00 11.65 27.90
N SER A 211 -2.50 10.49 27.46
CA SER A 211 -1.38 9.81 28.11
C SER A 211 -0.25 9.46 27.15
N GLN A 212 0.99 9.52 27.65
CA GLN A 212 2.17 9.06 26.92
C GLN A 212 2.02 7.59 26.49
N LYS A 213 1.41 6.75 27.34
CA LYS A 213 1.13 5.35 27.03
C LYS A 213 0.28 5.21 25.77
N GLU A 214 -0.76 6.02 25.61
CA GLU A 214 -1.60 5.99 24.41
C GLU A 214 -0.85 6.48 23.17
N ILE A 215 -0.03 7.52 23.30
CA ILE A 215 0.83 8.03 22.23
C ILE A 215 1.78 6.92 21.75
N ASP A 216 2.43 6.23 22.68
CA ASP A 216 3.34 5.11 22.41
C ASP A 216 2.63 3.91 21.76
N ILE A 217 1.39 3.63 22.16
CA ILE A 217 0.58 2.57 21.53
C ILE A 217 0.22 2.98 20.10
N ARG A 218 -0.23 4.23 19.88
CA ARG A 218 -0.62 4.73 18.57
C ARG A 218 0.51 4.61 17.54
N ILE A 219 1.71 5.08 17.89
CA ILE A 219 2.87 4.99 17.00
C ILE A 219 3.31 3.54 16.77
N ARG A 220 3.37 2.70 17.82
CA ARG A 220 3.76 1.28 17.67
C ARG A 220 2.78 0.51 16.79
N GLN A 221 1.48 0.78 16.90
CA GLN A 221 0.49 0.16 16.03
C GLN A 221 0.70 0.57 14.57
N LEU A 222 0.92 1.86 14.29
CA LEU A 222 1.18 2.34 12.93
C LEU A 222 2.48 1.75 12.35
N GLN A 223 3.57 1.77 13.13
CA GLN A 223 4.85 1.16 12.78
C GLN A 223 4.73 -0.32 12.47
N ARG A 224 3.98 -1.08 13.28
CA ARG A 224 3.73 -2.51 13.01
C ARG A 224 3.10 -2.70 11.63
N VAL A 225 2.05 -1.95 11.30
CA VAL A 225 1.32 -2.10 10.04
C VAL A 225 2.17 -1.66 8.85
N TYR A 226 2.89 -0.55 8.96
CA TYR A 226 3.81 -0.11 7.91
C TYR A 226 4.99 -1.07 7.71
N LYS A 227 5.52 -1.67 8.78
CA LYS A 227 6.54 -2.73 8.68
C LYS A 227 6.00 -3.97 7.99
N MET A 228 4.76 -4.36 8.28
CA MET A 228 4.08 -5.44 7.54
C MET A 228 3.96 -5.11 6.05
N ALA A 229 3.54 -3.90 5.71
CA ALA A 229 3.42 -3.45 4.32
C ALA A 229 4.77 -3.40 3.59
N ALA A 230 5.79 -2.80 4.21
CA ALA A 230 7.15 -2.76 3.69
C ALA A 230 7.70 -4.17 3.43
N LYS A 231 7.54 -5.09 4.39
CA LYS A 231 7.98 -6.47 4.26
C LYS A 231 7.25 -7.20 3.13
N PHE A 232 5.94 -6.99 3.03
CA PHE A 232 5.13 -7.57 1.96
C PHE A 232 5.51 -7.02 0.59
N ALA A 233 5.70 -5.71 0.44
CA ALA A 233 6.11 -5.08 -0.81
C ALA A 233 7.46 -5.60 -1.31
N VAL A 234 8.45 -5.74 -0.42
CA VAL A 234 9.76 -6.33 -0.76
C VAL A 234 9.60 -7.82 -1.12
N GLY A 235 8.78 -8.56 -0.39
CA GLY A 235 8.44 -9.95 -0.71
C GLY A 235 7.83 -10.10 -2.10
N ALA A 236 6.89 -9.23 -2.46
CA ALA A 236 6.32 -9.18 -3.80
C ALA A 236 7.37 -8.78 -4.85
N ALA A 237 8.31 -7.89 -4.49
CA ALA A 237 9.42 -7.52 -5.36
C ALA A 237 10.39 -8.67 -5.64
N CYS A 238 10.43 -9.72 -4.82
CA CYS A 238 11.21 -10.94 -5.03
C CYS A 238 10.58 -11.93 -6.03
N GLU A 239 9.45 -11.58 -6.65
CA GLU A 239 8.78 -12.38 -7.67
C GLU A 239 8.72 -11.66 -9.02
N VAL A 240 8.54 -12.44 -10.09
CA VAL A 240 8.55 -11.92 -11.46
C VAL A 240 7.30 -11.08 -11.73
N THR A 241 6.18 -11.54 -11.19
CA THR A 241 4.91 -10.83 -11.26
C THR A 241 4.93 -9.58 -10.38
N ARG A 242 4.22 -8.54 -10.83
CA ARG A 242 4.11 -7.24 -10.16
C ARG A 242 2.71 -7.06 -9.60
N LEU A 243 2.61 -6.41 -8.45
CA LEU A 243 1.36 -5.87 -7.95
C LEU A 243 1.10 -4.51 -8.59
N GLU A 244 -0.10 -4.32 -9.12
CA GLU A 244 -0.61 -3.02 -9.55
C GLU A 244 -1.93 -2.74 -8.84
N PHE A 245 -2.12 -1.46 -8.47
CA PHE A 245 -3.28 -1.00 -7.72
C PHE A 245 -3.99 0.05 -8.57
N TRP A 246 -5.28 -0.14 -8.83
CA TRP A 246 -6.07 0.88 -9.54
C TRP A 246 -6.92 1.68 -8.57
N THR A 247 -7.07 2.96 -8.92
CA THR A 247 -7.82 3.98 -8.21
C THR A 247 -9.13 4.28 -8.97
N LEU A 248 -9.93 5.23 -8.48
CA LEU A 248 -11.17 5.63 -9.15
C LEU A 248 -10.93 6.14 -10.58
N LYS A 249 -9.73 6.63 -10.90
CA LYS A 249 -9.39 7.13 -12.24
C LYS A 249 -9.44 6.05 -13.32
N GLN A 250 -9.25 4.77 -12.97
CA GLN A 250 -9.26 3.66 -13.93
C GLN A 250 -10.52 2.79 -13.82
N MET A 251 -11.48 3.16 -12.97
CA MET A 251 -12.70 2.39 -12.72
C MET A 251 -13.91 3.05 -13.37
N ASP A 252 -14.95 2.25 -13.61
CA ASP A 252 -16.28 2.80 -13.94
C ASP A 252 -16.77 3.67 -12.76
N PRO A 253 -17.23 4.91 -13.00
CA PRO A 253 -17.73 5.78 -11.94
C PRO A 253 -19.04 5.30 -11.32
N TYR A 254 -19.74 4.33 -11.93
CA TYR A 254 -21.02 3.80 -11.43
C TYR A 254 -20.88 2.37 -10.91
N PHE A 255 -21.56 2.09 -9.81
CA PHE A 255 -21.56 0.78 -9.19
C PHE A 255 -22.56 -0.16 -9.89
N HIS A 256 -22.12 -1.39 -10.11
CA HIS A 256 -22.98 -2.50 -10.47
C HIS A 256 -22.58 -3.71 -9.63
N HIS A 257 -23.54 -4.39 -9.02
CA HIS A 257 -23.29 -5.59 -8.22
C HIS A 257 -22.61 -6.71 -9.03
N SER A 258 -22.83 -6.74 -10.35
CA SER A 258 -22.24 -7.68 -11.30
C SER A 258 -20.83 -7.28 -11.72
N SER A 259 -20.32 -6.12 -11.26
CA SER A 259 -18.98 -5.64 -11.59
C SER A 259 -17.93 -6.65 -11.15
N GLU A 260 -17.03 -6.98 -12.07
CA GLU A 260 -15.83 -7.73 -11.73
C GLU A 260 -14.77 -6.87 -11.05
N GLN A 261 -14.89 -5.55 -11.10
CA GLN A 261 -13.90 -4.64 -10.55
C GLN A 261 -14.29 -4.12 -9.16
N ALA A 262 -15.56 -3.88 -8.89
CA ALA A 262 -15.99 -3.25 -7.64
C ALA A 262 -16.85 -4.18 -6.79
N ARG A 263 -16.73 -4.06 -5.47
CA ARG A 263 -17.70 -4.55 -4.48
C ARG A 263 -18.04 -3.43 -3.51
N ALA A 264 -19.29 -3.35 -3.09
CA ALA A 264 -19.71 -2.41 -2.06
C ALA A 264 -18.98 -2.69 -0.73
N ALA A 265 -18.64 -1.64 0.00
CA ALA A 265 -18.18 -1.74 1.38
C ALA A 265 -19.28 -2.37 2.26
N LEU A 266 -18.87 -3.17 3.24
CA LEU A 266 -19.78 -3.94 4.11
C LEU A 266 -20.79 -3.06 4.88
N ASN A 267 -20.42 -1.80 5.11
CA ASN A 267 -21.22 -0.82 5.81
C ASN A 267 -22.50 -0.40 5.02
N HIS A 268 -22.60 -0.71 3.73
CA HIS A 268 -23.84 -0.58 2.94
C HIS A 268 -24.89 -1.67 3.20
N GLN A 269 -24.55 -2.74 3.95
CA GLN A 269 -25.46 -3.82 4.37
C GLN A 269 -26.26 -4.46 3.20
N LEU A 270 -25.61 -4.63 2.04
CA LEU A 270 -26.22 -5.22 0.84
C LEU A 270 -26.26 -6.76 0.87
N ASP A 271 -25.75 -7.37 1.94
CA ASP A 271 -25.78 -8.81 2.20
C ASP A 271 -27.18 -9.30 2.62
N LYS A 272 -28.08 -8.39 3.00
CA LYS A 272 -29.48 -8.69 3.29
C LYS A 272 -30.24 -9.09 2.02
N GLU A 273 -31.12 -10.08 2.16
CA GLU A 273 -31.95 -10.57 1.08
C GLU A 273 -32.80 -9.44 0.48
N GLY A 274 -32.75 -9.29 -0.85
CA GLY A 274 -33.41 -8.19 -1.58
C GLY A 274 -32.63 -6.88 -1.69
N ALA A 275 -31.55 -6.68 -0.93
CA ALA A 275 -30.75 -5.44 -0.98
C ALA A 275 -29.63 -5.45 -2.03
N LYS A 276 -29.29 -6.62 -2.59
CA LYS A 276 -28.13 -6.84 -3.46
C LYS A 276 -28.07 -5.91 -4.69
N TYR A 277 -29.23 -5.59 -5.27
CA TYR A 277 -29.34 -4.78 -6.50
C TYR A 277 -29.65 -3.31 -6.24
N ARG A 278 -29.85 -2.94 -4.97
CA ARG A 278 -30.40 -1.63 -4.56
C ARG A 278 -29.53 -0.45 -5.02
N LEU A 279 -28.22 -0.65 -5.12
CA LEU A 279 -27.27 0.40 -5.47
C LEU A 279 -26.77 0.30 -6.93
N ASP A 280 -27.37 -0.54 -7.76
CA ASP A 280 -26.98 -0.61 -9.18
C ASP A 280 -27.24 0.73 -9.89
N GLY A 281 -26.25 1.19 -10.66
CA GLY A 281 -26.28 2.48 -11.34
C GLY A 281 -25.98 3.70 -10.45
N GLN A 282 -25.79 3.50 -9.14
CA GLN A 282 -25.43 4.59 -8.24
C GLN A 282 -23.97 4.98 -8.38
N ARG A 283 -23.67 6.25 -8.13
CA ARG A 283 -22.31 6.79 -8.26
C ARG A 283 -21.39 6.22 -7.16
N ILE A 284 -20.17 5.87 -7.53
CA ILE A 284 -19.10 5.55 -6.58
C ILE A 284 -18.53 6.86 -6.03
N LEU A 285 -18.57 7.02 -4.71
CA LEU A 285 -18.11 8.22 -4.00
C LEU A 285 -16.66 8.09 -3.52
N ALA A 286 -16.27 6.90 -3.06
CA ALA A 286 -14.92 6.66 -2.55
C ALA A 286 -14.46 5.21 -2.68
N LEU A 287 -13.15 5.02 -2.57
CA LEU A 287 -12.42 3.78 -2.66
C LEU A 287 -11.79 3.48 -1.30
N ARG A 288 -12.42 2.59 -0.54
CA ARG A 288 -11.93 2.17 0.78
C ARG A 288 -10.71 1.25 0.64
N ALA A 289 -10.68 0.42 -0.39
CA ALA A 289 -9.51 -0.38 -0.75
C ALA A 289 -9.39 -0.50 -2.27
N PRO A 290 -8.19 -0.35 -2.84
CA PRO A 290 -8.00 -0.37 -4.29
C PRO A 290 -8.19 -1.75 -4.90
N LEU A 291 -8.46 -1.73 -6.20
CA LEU A 291 -8.45 -2.89 -7.07
C LEU A 291 -7.02 -3.42 -7.18
N ILE A 292 -6.81 -4.74 -7.12
CA ILE A 292 -5.46 -5.33 -7.17
C ILE A 292 -5.33 -6.27 -8.36
N PHE A 293 -4.31 -6.00 -9.18
CA PHE A 293 -3.90 -6.85 -10.28
C PHE A 293 -2.50 -7.44 -10.07
N LEU A 294 -2.33 -8.62 -10.64
CA LEU A 294 -1.03 -9.20 -10.93
C LEU A 294 -0.68 -8.93 -12.39
N ARG A 295 0.48 -8.33 -12.63
CA ARG A 295 0.99 -8.02 -13.97
C ARG A 295 2.30 -8.73 -14.27
N GLY A 296 2.35 -9.32 -15.45
CA GLY A 296 3.50 -10.02 -16.00
C GLY A 296 3.77 -11.39 -15.37
N THR A 297 4.29 -12.28 -16.21
CA THR A 297 4.86 -13.58 -15.88
C THR A 297 6.23 -13.72 -16.55
N ILE A 298 6.92 -14.83 -16.31
CA ILE A 298 8.16 -15.17 -17.01
C ILE A 298 7.97 -15.41 -18.52
N PHE A 299 6.75 -15.73 -18.94
CA PHE A 299 6.42 -16.08 -20.33
C PHE A 299 5.71 -14.95 -21.07
N ASP A 300 4.96 -14.12 -20.35
CA ASP A 300 4.19 -13.02 -20.90
C ASP A 300 4.24 -11.83 -19.94
N ALA A 301 4.95 -10.77 -20.32
CA ALA A 301 5.04 -9.56 -19.51
C ALA A 301 3.76 -8.72 -19.51
N ASN A 302 2.86 -8.94 -20.46
CA ASN A 302 1.60 -8.22 -20.60
C ASN A 302 0.44 -8.94 -19.91
N SER A 303 0.66 -10.16 -19.41
CA SER A 303 -0.38 -10.92 -18.72
C SER A 303 -0.92 -10.12 -17.54
N GLU A 304 -2.24 -10.05 -17.43
CA GLU A 304 -2.94 -9.41 -16.33
C GLU A 304 -3.90 -10.39 -15.67
N LYS A 305 -3.91 -10.41 -14.34
CA LYS A 305 -4.86 -11.20 -13.56
C LYS A 305 -5.40 -10.35 -12.42
N LEU A 306 -6.70 -10.10 -12.43
CA LEU A 306 -7.40 -9.54 -11.28
C LEU A 306 -7.31 -10.52 -10.10
N VAL A 307 -6.88 -10.04 -8.93
CA VAL A 307 -6.79 -10.86 -7.72
C VAL A 307 -7.65 -10.35 -6.57
N ARG A 308 -8.08 -9.09 -6.59
CA ARG A 308 -9.02 -8.54 -5.61
C ARG A 308 -9.80 -7.38 -6.18
N LYS A 309 -11.14 -7.42 -6.05
CA LYS A 309 -12.04 -6.29 -6.35
C LYS A 309 -11.76 -5.10 -5.44
N ALA A 310 -11.91 -3.89 -5.96
CA ALA A 310 -11.96 -2.67 -5.18
C ALA A 310 -13.13 -2.72 -4.19
N GLU A 311 -12.93 -2.18 -3.00
CA GLU A 311 -14.02 -1.96 -2.04
C GLU A 311 -14.42 -0.48 -2.08
N VAL A 312 -15.68 -0.22 -2.41
CA VAL A 312 -16.16 1.13 -2.72
C VAL A 312 -17.29 1.58 -1.81
N ILE A 313 -17.33 2.87 -1.53
CA ILE A 313 -18.43 3.58 -0.88
C ILE A 313 -19.26 4.22 -1.99
N ILE A 314 -20.57 3.99 -1.95
CA ILE A 314 -21.50 4.24 -3.05
C ILE A 314 -22.57 5.24 -2.57
N GLU A 315 -23.07 6.06 -3.48
CA GLU A 315 -24.22 6.92 -3.20
C GLU A 315 -25.45 6.09 -2.86
N ASP A 316 -26.11 6.46 -1.77
CA ASP A 316 -27.21 5.73 -1.17
C ASP A 316 -28.10 6.70 -0.38
N HIS A 317 -29.14 7.19 -1.05
CA HIS A 317 -30.12 8.12 -0.49
C HIS A 317 -31.26 7.44 0.29
N GLU A 318 -31.30 6.10 0.34
CA GLU A 318 -32.45 5.33 0.86
C GLU A 318 -32.13 4.49 2.12
N GLY A 319 -30.99 4.74 2.79
CA GLY A 319 -30.55 4.00 3.99
C GLY A 319 -30.52 4.79 5.30
#